data_AF-A0A821IYT8-F1
#
_entry.id   AF-A0A821IYT8-F1
#
_cell.length_a   1.000
_cell.length_b   1.000
_cell.length_c   1.000
_cell.angle_alpha   90.00
_cell.angle_beta   90.00
_cell.angle_gamma   90.00
#
_symmetry.space_group_name_H-M   'P 1'
#
loop_
_entity.id
_entity.type
_entity.pdbx_description
1 polymer ?
#
loop_
_entity_poly.entity_id
_entity_poly.type
_entity_poly.pdbx_seq_one_letter_code
_entity_poly.pdbx_strand_id
1 'polypeptide(L)'
;SLGLRQKFFSSNDREIAELHGSIAESYYRLTNYNEAIDFYHKALDFNSLPTPKTIMAHFYLGFSYLIRANWNNFDDLSSAKYHLQTALDINLEYEMLRDEMITDIYQALTDVNEYQHELDSAMDGHIEAVEICERKSNLSYQLETSQHKFLMKNTRRCENDSD
;
A
#
# COMPACT_ATOMS: atom_id res chain seq x y z
N SER A 1 -28.34 4.64 -5.70
CA SER A 1 -28.41 5.10 -4.30
C SER A 1 -27.62 4.11 -3.45
N LEU A 2 -26.44 4.50 -2.99
CA LEU A 2 -25.60 3.66 -2.14
C LEU A 2 -26.31 3.53 -0.78
N GLY A 3 -26.78 2.32 -0.47
CA GLY A 3 -27.56 2.04 0.74
C GLY A 3 -26.68 2.10 1.98
N LEU A 4 -26.54 3.29 2.57
CA LEU A 4 -26.07 3.43 3.95
C LEU A 4 -27.20 2.94 4.88
N ARG A 5 -27.25 1.63 5.12
CA ARG A 5 -27.96 1.08 6.28
C ARG A 5 -27.21 1.58 7.51
N GLN A 6 -27.78 2.57 8.20
CA GLN A 6 -27.30 3.02 9.49
C GLN A 6 -27.40 1.85 10.47
N LYS A 7 -26.26 1.24 10.81
CA LYS A 7 -26.19 0.13 11.78
C LYS A 7 -26.42 0.75 13.17
N PHE A 8 -27.55 0.43 13.79
CA PHE A 8 -27.84 0.85 15.16
C PHE A 8 -27.09 -0.09 16.11
N PHE A 9 -26.09 0.44 16.81
CA PHE A 9 -25.31 -0.32 17.80
C PHE A 9 -25.99 -0.26 19.16
N SER A 10 -26.13 -1.41 19.82
CA SER A 10 -26.64 -1.50 21.18
C SER A 10 -25.61 -0.96 22.20
N SER A 11 -26.04 -0.72 23.44
CA SER A 11 -25.10 -0.37 24.53
C SER A 11 -24.05 -1.46 24.74
N ASN A 12 -24.46 -2.73 24.60
CA ASN A 12 -23.58 -3.88 24.70
C ASN A 12 -22.53 -3.91 23.57
N ASP A 13 -22.92 -3.57 22.34
CA ASP A 13 -21.96 -3.46 21.22
C ASP A 13 -20.93 -2.36 21.49
N ARG A 14 -21.36 -1.22 22.04
CA ARG A 14 -20.44 -0.14 22.41
C ARG A 14 -19.46 -0.58 23.50
N GLU A 15 -19.91 -1.26 24.54
CA GLU A 15 -19.02 -1.78 25.59
C GLU A 15 -18.01 -2.80 25.02
N ILE A 16 -18.44 -3.70 24.13
CA ILE A 16 -17.56 -4.65 23.46
C ILE A 16 -16.51 -3.92 22.60
N ALA A 17 -16.91 -2.89 21.85
CA ALA A 17 -16.00 -2.07 21.07
C ALA A 17 -14.92 -1.43 21.94
N GLU A 18 -15.29 -0.92 23.12
CA GLU A 18 -14.36 -0.29 24.07
C GLU A 18 -13.35 -1.29 24.64
N LEU A 19 -13.78 -2.51 24.96
CA LEU A 19 -12.90 -3.57 25.42
C LEU A 19 -11.90 -3.95 24.33
N HIS A 20 -12.35 -4.15 23.10
CA HIS A 20 -11.47 -4.43 21.98
C HIS A 20 -10.47 -3.29 21.71
N GLY A 21 -10.93 -2.02 21.74
CA GLY A 21 -10.05 -0.86 21.59
C GLY A 21 -8.99 -0.77 22.68
N SER A 22 -9.34 -1.07 23.93
CA SER A 22 -8.40 -1.06 25.06
C SER A 22 -7.35 -2.19 24.97
N ILE A 23 -7.76 -3.37 24.50
CA ILE A 23 -6.86 -4.48 24.21
C ILE A 23 -5.91 -4.11 23.07
N ALA A 24 -6.44 -3.55 21.98
CA ALA A 24 -5.66 -3.12 20.83
C ALA A 24 -4.59 -2.10 21.22
N GLU A 25 -4.96 -1.10 22.01
CA GLU A 25 -4.04 -0.07 22.51
C GLU A 25 -2.95 -0.65 23.41
N SER A 26 -3.28 -1.68 24.17
CA SER A 26 -2.29 -2.40 24.98
C SER A 26 -1.29 -3.15 24.10
N TYR A 27 -1.75 -3.83 23.05
CA TYR A 27 -0.87 -4.45 22.07
C TYR A 27 -0.02 -3.42 21.30
N TYR A 28 -0.61 -2.28 20.92
CA TYR A 28 0.10 -1.18 20.26
C TYR A 28 1.26 -0.66 21.12
N ARG A 29 1.00 -0.40 22.41
CA ARG A 29 2.03 0.03 23.38
C ARG A 29 3.11 -1.03 23.61
N LEU A 30 2.77 -2.31 23.45
CA LEU A 30 3.71 -3.43 23.51
C LEU A 30 4.43 -3.67 22.17
N THR A 31 4.23 -2.82 21.16
CA THR A 31 4.80 -2.94 19.80
C THR A 31 4.35 -4.20 19.03
N ASN A 32 3.27 -4.83 19.49
CA ASN A 32 2.65 -5.99 18.85
C ASN A 32 1.60 -5.50 17.83
N TYR A 33 2.07 -4.94 16.72
CA TYR A 33 1.22 -4.21 15.77
C TYR A 33 0.21 -5.11 15.03
N ASN A 34 0.51 -6.39 14.82
CA ASN A 34 -0.44 -7.31 14.19
C ASN A 34 -1.68 -7.53 15.04
N GLU A 35 -1.49 -7.84 16.33
CA GLU A 35 -2.57 -8.01 17.29
C GLU A 35 -3.30 -6.70 17.53
N ALA A 36 -2.59 -5.57 17.57
CA ALA A 36 -3.21 -4.25 17.66
C ALA A 36 -4.18 -4.02 16.48
N ILE A 37 -3.73 -4.30 15.24
CA ILE A 37 -4.56 -4.17 14.04
C ILE A 37 -5.82 -5.03 14.14
N ASP A 38 -5.67 -6.32 14.49
CA ASP A 38 -6.81 -7.24 14.61
C ASP A 38 -7.85 -6.74 15.62
N PHE A 39 -7.40 -6.24 16.77
CA PHE A 39 -8.31 -5.79 17.83
C PHE A 39 -8.92 -4.41 17.55
N TYR A 40 -8.22 -3.50 16.88
CA TYR A 40 -8.82 -2.24 16.44
C TYR A 40 -9.90 -2.46 15.38
N HIS A 41 -9.70 -3.38 14.42
CA HIS A 41 -10.75 -3.75 13.46
C HIS A 41 -11.98 -4.32 14.16
N LYS A 42 -11.80 -5.23 15.12
CA LYS A 42 -12.90 -5.73 15.94
C LYS A 42 -13.63 -4.60 16.67
N ALA A 43 -12.92 -3.62 17.22
CA ALA A 43 -13.54 -2.47 17.86
C ALA A 43 -14.44 -1.69 16.89
N LEU A 44 -13.97 -1.46 15.66
CA LEU A 44 -14.72 -0.76 14.62
C LEU A 44 -15.92 -1.56 14.09
N ASP A 45 -15.84 -2.89 14.04
CA ASP A 45 -16.96 -3.77 13.66
C ASP A 45 -18.17 -3.64 14.61
N PHE A 46 -17.89 -3.40 15.90
CA PHE A 46 -18.86 -3.22 16.97
C PHE A 46 -19.28 -1.75 17.19
N ASN A 47 -18.48 -0.79 16.76
CA ASN A 47 -18.87 0.62 16.80
C ASN A 47 -18.10 1.45 15.76
N SER A 48 -18.81 1.83 14.69
CA SER A 48 -18.28 2.68 13.63
C SER A 48 -18.87 4.09 13.67
N LEU A 49 -19.54 4.49 14.76
CA LEU A 49 -20.08 5.84 14.89
C LEU A 49 -18.95 6.85 15.05
N PRO A 50 -19.11 8.09 14.54
CA PRO A 50 -18.11 9.14 14.74
C PRO A 50 -18.02 9.49 16.24
N THR A 51 -16.94 9.05 16.88
CA THR A 51 -16.66 9.31 18.30
C THR A 51 -15.15 9.48 18.49
N PRO A 52 -14.69 10.10 19.59
CA PRO A 52 -13.25 10.21 19.85
C PRO A 52 -12.53 8.85 19.86
N LYS A 53 -13.20 7.79 20.33
CA LYS A 53 -12.65 6.43 20.35
C LYS A 53 -12.52 5.84 18.94
N THR A 54 -13.48 6.11 18.06
CA THR A 54 -13.44 5.69 16.66
C THR A 54 -12.31 6.40 15.92
N ILE A 55 -12.14 7.71 16.14
CA ILE A 55 -11.02 8.46 15.56
C ILE A 55 -9.69 7.86 16.05
N MET A 56 -9.58 7.57 17.35
CA MET A 56 -8.40 6.96 17.94
C MET A 56 -8.08 5.57 17.36
N ALA A 57 -9.11 4.74 17.12
CA ALA A 57 -8.94 3.44 16.50
C ALA A 57 -8.41 3.56 15.06
N HIS A 58 -8.97 4.48 14.26
CA HIS A 58 -8.45 4.78 12.92
C HIS A 58 -7.03 5.34 12.97
N PHE A 59 -6.74 6.25 13.89
CA PHE A 59 -5.39 6.78 14.09
C PHE A 59 -4.37 5.65 14.35
N TYR A 60 -4.62 4.81 15.35
CA TYR A 60 -3.69 3.73 15.69
C TYR A 60 -3.62 2.62 14.64
N LEU A 61 -4.70 2.34 13.92
CA LEU A 61 -4.65 1.47 12.74
C LEU A 61 -3.71 2.04 11.69
N GLY A 62 -3.89 3.33 11.36
CA GLY A 62 -3.04 4.06 10.43
C GLY A 62 -1.56 3.92 10.73
N PHE A 63 -1.17 4.20 11.98
CA PHE A 63 0.20 4.05 12.45
C PHE A 63 0.68 2.60 12.49
N SER A 64 -0.16 1.66 12.94
CA SER A 64 0.23 0.24 12.99
C SER A 64 0.50 -0.32 11.59
N TYR A 65 -0.34 0.04 10.62
CA TYR A 65 -0.13 -0.30 9.21
C TYR A 65 1.12 0.36 8.64
N LEU A 66 1.36 1.64 8.95
CA LEU A 66 2.57 2.35 8.51
C LEU A 66 3.84 1.71 9.07
N ILE A 67 3.86 1.34 10.35
CA ILE A 67 5.01 0.68 10.98
C ILE A 67 5.23 -0.72 10.40
N ARG A 68 4.15 -1.43 10.06
CA ARG A 68 4.23 -2.77 9.46
C ARG A 68 4.58 -2.73 7.98
N ALA A 69 4.27 -1.63 7.29
CA ALA A 69 4.66 -1.40 5.91
C ALA A 69 6.19 -1.40 5.82
N ASN A 70 6.74 -2.53 5.38
CA ASN A 70 8.12 -2.62 4.92
C ASN A 70 8.21 -2.06 3.49
N TRP A 71 9.44 -1.90 2.99
CA TRP A 71 9.77 -1.28 1.69
C TRP A 71 9.09 -1.88 0.43
N ASN A 72 8.11 -2.79 0.53
CA ASN A 72 7.38 -3.35 -0.61
C ASN A 72 5.93 -3.76 -0.31
N ASN A 73 5.32 -3.32 0.81
CA ASN A 73 3.94 -3.68 1.14
C ASN A 73 2.94 -2.56 0.80
N PHE A 74 2.54 -2.50 -0.48
CA PHE A 74 1.54 -1.53 -0.98
C PHE A 74 0.18 -1.62 -0.27
N ASP A 75 -0.23 -2.82 0.16
CA ASP A 75 -1.52 -3.03 0.82
C ASP A 75 -1.54 -2.39 2.21
N ASP A 76 -0.46 -2.56 2.99
CA ASP A 76 -0.32 -1.92 4.30
C ASP A 76 -0.19 -0.40 4.14
N LEU A 77 0.56 0.09 3.15
CA LEU A 77 0.67 1.53 2.90
C LEU A 77 -0.67 2.17 2.52
N SER A 78 -1.45 1.49 1.68
CA SER A 78 -2.81 1.91 1.31
C SER A 78 -3.75 1.91 2.50
N SER A 79 -3.65 0.89 3.36
CA SER A 79 -4.43 0.78 4.59
C SER A 79 -4.07 1.89 5.58
N ALA A 80 -2.77 2.18 5.74
CA ALA A 80 -2.28 3.28 6.56
C ALA A 80 -2.91 4.62 6.12
N LYS A 81 -2.80 4.93 4.83
CA LYS A 81 -3.38 6.13 4.22
C LYS A 81 -4.88 6.24 4.49
N TYR A 82 -5.61 5.14 4.22
CA TYR A 82 -7.06 5.09 4.41
C TYR A 82 -7.46 5.40 5.85
N HIS A 83 -6.82 4.75 6.83
CA HIS A 83 -7.18 4.91 8.24
C HIS A 83 -6.78 6.30 8.77
N LEU A 84 -5.60 6.82 8.42
CA LEU A 84 -5.17 8.17 8.79
C LEU A 84 -6.10 9.24 8.21
N GLN A 85 -6.49 9.10 6.94
CA GLN A 85 -7.41 10.05 6.30
C GLN A 85 -8.80 9.98 6.93
N THR A 86 -9.30 8.79 7.23
CA THR A 86 -10.59 8.62 7.91
C THR A 86 -10.59 9.26 9.30
N ALA A 87 -9.49 9.14 10.06
CA ALA A 87 -9.34 9.80 11.35
C ALA A 87 -9.40 11.33 11.22
N LEU A 88 -8.71 11.88 10.21
CA LEU A 88 -8.73 13.31 9.91
C LEU A 88 -10.11 13.80 9.51
N ASP A 89 -10.78 13.10 8.60
CA ASP A 89 -12.09 13.47 8.06
C ASP A 89 -13.16 13.49 9.16
N ILE A 90 -13.20 12.47 10.03
CA ILE A 90 -14.10 12.45 11.18
C ILE A 90 -13.78 13.60 12.14
N ASN A 91 -12.49 13.87 12.39
CA ASN A 91 -12.13 14.96 13.29
C ASN A 91 -12.48 16.35 12.72
N LEU A 92 -12.36 16.55 11.41
CA LEU A 92 -12.76 17.78 10.73
C LEU A 92 -14.28 17.99 10.73
N GLU A 93 -15.06 16.92 10.63
CA GLU A 93 -16.52 17.00 10.62
C GLU A 93 -17.10 17.29 12.02
N TYR A 94 -16.47 16.78 13.08
CA TYR A 94 -17.02 16.84 14.44
C TYR A 94 -16.19 17.61 15.47
N GLU A 95 -14.99 18.07 15.11
CA GLU A 95 -14.07 18.87 15.94
C GLU A 95 -13.80 18.26 17.33
N MET A 96 -13.55 16.95 17.36
CA MET A 96 -13.53 16.18 18.62
C MET A 96 -12.16 16.06 19.30
N LEU A 97 -11.05 16.34 18.59
CA LEU A 97 -9.69 16.14 19.07
C LEU A 97 -8.83 17.41 18.95
N ARG A 98 -7.71 17.42 19.68
CA ARG A 98 -6.76 18.54 19.76
C ARG A 98 -5.73 18.52 18.62
N ASP A 99 -5.13 19.69 18.40
CA ASP A 99 -4.11 19.98 17.36
C ASP A 99 -2.92 19.00 17.35
N GLU A 100 -2.50 18.48 18.52
CA GLU A 100 -1.38 17.53 18.63
C GLU A 100 -1.60 16.27 17.79
N MET A 101 -2.79 15.68 17.84
CA MET A 101 -3.10 14.46 17.07
C MET A 101 -3.21 14.74 15.58
N ILE A 102 -3.76 15.90 15.22
CA ILE A 102 -3.88 16.34 13.83
C ILE A 102 -2.48 16.49 13.21
N THR A 103 -1.52 17.03 13.98
CA THR A 103 -0.13 17.18 13.56
C THR A 103 0.51 15.82 13.29
N ASP A 104 0.32 14.85 14.20
CA ASP A 104 0.83 13.49 14.01
C ASP A 104 0.23 12.80 12.77
N ILE A 105 -1.06 13.00 12.51
CA ILE A 105 -1.73 12.47 11.30
C ILE A 105 -1.13 13.08 10.04
N TYR A 106 -0.91 14.40 10.00
CA TYR A 106 -0.29 15.05 8.84
C TYR A 106 1.14 14.58 8.59
N GLN A 107 1.92 14.38 9.65
CA GLN A 107 3.27 13.83 9.52
C GLN A 107 3.20 12.41 8.94
N ALA A 108 2.38 11.53 9.50
CA ALA A 108 2.24 10.16 9.01
C ALA A 108 1.73 10.08 7.56
N LEU A 109 0.81 10.97 7.15
CA LEU A 109 0.36 11.06 5.76
C LEU A 109 1.48 11.56 4.82
N THR A 110 2.36 12.42 5.31
CA THR A 110 3.55 12.86 4.55
C THR A 110 4.48 11.67 4.33
N ASP A 111 4.82 10.94 5.39
CA ASP A 111 5.66 9.74 5.31
C ASP A 111 5.07 8.69 4.35
N VAL A 112 3.75 8.46 4.41
CA VAL A 112 3.03 7.55 3.50
C VAL A 112 3.20 7.98 2.04
N ASN A 113 3.07 9.28 1.74
CA ASN A 113 3.21 9.78 0.37
C ASN A 113 4.65 9.71 -0.12
N GLU A 114 5.64 9.95 0.75
CA GLU A 114 7.06 9.80 0.42
C GLU A 114 7.39 8.35 0.08
N TYR A 115 6.98 7.38 0.92
CA TYR A 115 7.15 5.96 0.62
C TYR A 115 6.45 5.55 -0.67
N GLN A 116 5.23 6.04 -0.92
CA GLN A 116 4.51 5.74 -2.15
C GLN A 116 5.27 6.23 -3.39
N HIS A 117 5.82 7.45 -3.34
CA HIS A 117 6.61 8.01 -4.42
C HIS A 117 7.93 7.24 -4.66
N GLU A 118 8.64 6.84 -3.59
CA GLU A 118 9.86 6.04 -3.71
C GLU A 118 9.60 4.68 -4.36
N LEU A 119 8.49 4.03 -3.99
CA LEU A 119 8.06 2.76 -4.58
C LEU A 119 7.72 2.88 -6.07
N ASP A 120 6.96 3.91 -6.45
CA ASP A 120 6.62 4.19 -7.84
C ASP A 120 7.90 4.41 -8.68
N SER A 121 8.85 5.19 -8.16
CA SER A 121 10.12 5.42 -8.82
C SER A 121 10.97 4.14 -8.96
N ALA A 122 10.99 3.27 -7.96
CA ALA A 122 11.70 1.99 -8.03
C ALA A 122 11.08 1.06 -9.08
N MET A 123 9.74 1.03 -9.16
CA MET A 123 9.01 0.22 -10.13
C MET A 123 9.27 0.68 -11.57
N ASP A 124 9.26 2.00 -11.82
CA ASP A 124 9.59 2.57 -13.12
C ASP A 124 11.02 2.21 -13.55
N GLY A 125 11.98 2.30 -12.64
CA GLY A 125 13.38 1.90 -12.91
C GLY A 125 13.51 0.41 -13.25
N HIS A 126 12.74 -0.45 -12.60
CA HIS A 126 12.70 -1.88 -12.93
C HIS A 126 12.07 -2.15 -14.30
N ILE A 127 10.98 -1.46 -14.64
CA ILE A 127 10.35 -1.56 -15.97
C ILE A 127 11.36 -1.13 -17.04
N GLU A 128 12.03 0.02 -16.86
CA GLU A 128 13.05 0.50 -17.80
C GLU A 128 14.19 -0.53 -17.96
N ALA A 129 14.66 -1.11 -16.86
CA ALA A 129 15.69 -2.14 -16.91
C ALA A 129 15.26 -3.39 -17.70
N VAL A 130 14.00 -3.83 -17.54
CA VAL A 130 13.43 -4.96 -18.30
C VAL A 130 13.37 -4.61 -19.79
N GLU A 131 12.84 -3.45 -20.15
CA GLU A 131 12.75 -3.03 -21.56
C GLU A 131 14.13 -2.96 -22.24
N ILE A 132 15.16 -2.46 -21.53
CA ILE A 132 16.53 -2.43 -22.04
C ILE A 132 17.04 -3.85 -22.32
N CYS A 133 16.79 -4.78 -21.39
CA CYS A 133 17.19 -6.18 -21.55
C CYS A 133 16.50 -6.84 -22.75
N GLU A 134 15.19 -6.63 -22.91
CA GLU A 134 14.42 -7.15 -24.04
C GLU A 134 14.89 -6.59 -25.38
N ARG A 135 15.13 -5.27 -25.46
CA ARG A 135 15.68 -4.63 -26.66
C ARG A 135 17.03 -5.22 -27.06
N LYS A 136 17.94 -5.41 -26.09
CA LYS A 136 19.26 -6.02 -26.34
C LYS A 136 19.14 -7.45 -26.84
N SER A 137 18.28 -8.25 -26.22
CA SER A 137 18.03 -9.65 -26.62
C SER A 137 17.51 -9.73 -28.07
N ASN A 138 16.50 -8.93 -28.39
CA ASN A 138 15.93 -8.87 -29.74
C ASN A 138 16.96 -8.42 -30.79
N LEU A 139 17.80 -7.44 -30.47
CA LEU A 139 18.85 -6.97 -31.36
C LEU A 139 19.91 -8.07 -31.61
N SER A 140 20.32 -8.79 -30.56
CA SER A 140 21.25 -9.93 -30.68
C SER A 140 20.69 -11.00 -31.62
N TYR A 141 19.42 -11.36 -31.45
CA TYR A 141 18.74 -12.34 -32.31
C TYR A 141 18.67 -11.90 -33.78
N GLN A 142 18.39 -10.61 -34.04
CA GLN A 142 18.37 -10.07 -35.41
C GLN A 142 19.75 -10.07 -36.07
N LEU A 143 20.80 -9.78 -35.31
CA LEU A 143 22.19 -9.82 -35.80
C LEU A 143 22.61 -11.24 -36.18
N GLU A 144 22.35 -12.23 -35.33
CA GLU A 144 22.67 -13.64 -35.60
C GLU A 144 21.94 -14.17 -36.85
N THR A 145 20.64 -13.90 -36.96
CA THR A 145 19.85 -14.33 -38.13
C THR A 145 20.30 -13.65 -39.42
N SER A 146 20.71 -12.38 -39.37
CA SER A 146 21.24 -11.64 -40.51
C SER A 146 22.60 -12.16 -40.96
N GLN A 147 23.50 -12.43 -40.01
CA GLN A 147 24.80 -13.04 -40.30
C GLN A 147 24.66 -14.44 -40.91
N HIS A 148 23.76 -15.27 -40.39
CA HIS A 148 23.50 -16.60 -40.95
C HIS A 148 22.99 -16.53 -42.40
N LYS A 149 22.04 -15.63 -42.69
CA LYS A 149 21.55 -15.40 -44.07
C LYS A 149 22.65 -14.92 -45.02
N PHE A 150 23.54 -14.03 -44.55
CA PHE A 150 24.66 -13.53 -45.34
C PHE A 150 25.65 -14.65 -45.70
N LEU A 151 26.03 -15.48 -44.72
CA LEU A 151 26.91 -16.63 -44.93
C LEU A 151 26.32 -17.60 -45.96
N MET A 152 25.06 -18.01 -45.80
CA MET A 152 24.36 -18.91 -46.72
C MET A 152 24.32 -18.39 -48.17
N LYS A 153 24.19 -17.06 -48.36
CA LYS A 153 24.19 -16.44 -49.69
C LYS A 153 25.56 -16.50 -50.36
N ASN A 154 26.64 -16.34 -49.58
CA ASN A 154 27.99 -16.41 -50.10
C ASN A 154 28.42 -17.86 -50.42
N THR A 155 28.02 -18.85 -49.61
CA THR A 155 28.33 -20.26 -49.88
C THR A 155 27.72 -20.73 -51.20
N ARG A 156 26.43 -20.42 -51.44
CA ARG A 156 25.76 -20.73 -52.72
C ARG A 156 26.41 -20.05 -53.93
N ARG A 157 27.01 -18.88 -53.73
CA ARG A 157 27.69 -18.15 -54.81
C ARG A 157 29.01 -18.83 -55.17
N CYS A 158 29.79 -19.24 -54.18
CA CYS A 158 31.01 -20.03 -54.41
C CYS A 158 30.73 -21.39 -55.07
N GLU A 159 29.64 -22.06 -54.71
CA GLU A 159 29.22 -23.33 -55.34
C GLU A 159 28.87 -23.15 -56.83
N ASN A 160 28.21 -22.05 -57.20
CA ASN A 160 27.83 -21.77 -58.59
C ASN A 160 28.99 -21.23 -59.47
N ASP A 161 30.05 -20.69 -58.87
CA ASP A 161 31.22 -20.16 -59.59
C ASP A 161 32.34 -21.22 -59.78
N SER A 162 32.09 -22.48 -59.38
CA SER A 162 33.05 -23.61 -59.42
C SER A 162 32.83 -24.60 -60.58
N ASP A 163 31.86 -24.36 -61.47
CA ASP A 163 31.53 -25.17 -62.66
C ASP A 163 32.04 -24.49 -63.96
#